data_AF-A0A2M7RVT5-F1
#
_entry.id   AF-A0A2M7RVT5-F1
#
_cell.length_a   1.000
_cell.length_b   1.000
_cell.length_c   1.000
_cell.angle_alpha   90.00
_cell.angle_beta   90.00
_cell.angle_gamma   90.00
#
_symmetry.space_group_name_H-M   'P 1'
#
loop_
_entity.id
_entity.type
_entity.pdbx_description
1 polymer ?
#
loop_
_entity_poly.entity_id
_entity_poly.type
_entity_poly.pdbx_seq_one_letter_code
_entity_poly.pdbx_strand_id
1 'polypeptide(L)'
;FYSNYKDAAWYREQVRYNEDNAARLGFKKVSQLKLAVAKNIKEYTLGGGFLFAMCSGTDALDIALAAEGLDICEAMYDGDGSTPNYNSKLDYSKTFAFTDFTLKTNPYEYEFSTIDATVPVHVTTPQNLDNFTLFDFSAKWDIVPTMLCQNHKQLIKGFYGQTTSFNKQYIKKDVLIMGENKSLNIARYIHGTMGKGTWTFYSGHDPEDYQHKVGDPPTDLNLHPNSAGYRLILNNILFPAAKKKKQKT
;
A
#
# COMPACT_ATOMS: atom_id res chain seq x y z
N PHE A 1 5.18 -12.94 -8.30
CA PHE A 1 6.65 -12.65 -8.22
C PHE A 1 7.50 -13.92 -8.17
N TYR A 2 7.21 -14.85 -7.23
CA TYR A 2 7.94 -16.11 -7.07
C TYR A 2 8.12 -16.93 -8.35
N SER A 3 7.05 -17.12 -9.14
CA SER A 3 7.11 -17.85 -10.42
C SER A 3 8.27 -17.42 -11.33
N ASN A 4 8.49 -16.12 -11.47
CA ASN A 4 9.47 -15.59 -12.43
C ASN A 4 10.90 -15.61 -11.88
N TYR A 5 11.08 -15.60 -10.57
CA TYR A 5 12.37 -15.30 -9.94
C TYR A 5 12.85 -16.33 -8.92
N LYS A 6 12.09 -17.40 -8.63
CA LYS A 6 12.48 -18.44 -7.65
C LYS A 6 13.87 -19.04 -7.86
N ASP A 7 14.34 -19.06 -9.11
CA ASP A 7 15.66 -19.60 -9.49
C ASP A 7 16.75 -18.53 -9.68
N ALA A 8 16.40 -17.24 -9.56
CA ALA A 8 17.38 -16.17 -9.65
C ALA A 8 18.26 -16.13 -8.39
N ALA A 9 19.59 -15.98 -8.59
CA ALA A 9 20.55 -15.95 -7.50
C ALA A 9 20.28 -14.82 -6.49
N TRP A 10 19.94 -13.63 -6.98
CA TRP A 10 19.61 -12.49 -6.12
C TRP A 10 18.36 -12.73 -5.27
N TYR A 11 17.38 -13.48 -5.79
CA TYR A 11 16.15 -13.79 -5.06
C TYR A 11 16.42 -14.78 -3.93
N ARG A 12 17.16 -15.85 -4.21
CA ARG A 12 17.58 -16.83 -3.19
C ARG A 12 18.40 -16.18 -2.09
N GLU A 13 19.29 -15.25 -2.46
CA GLU A 13 20.05 -14.47 -1.48
C GLU A 13 19.16 -13.55 -0.64
N GLN A 14 18.14 -12.92 -1.26
CA GLN A 14 17.17 -12.11 -0.54
C GLN A 14 16.34 -12.95 0.45
N VAL A 15 15.96 -14.17 0.09
CA VAL A 15 15.28 -15.12 1.01
C VAL A 15 16.18 -15.42 2.21
N ARG A 16 17.42 -15.88 1.96
CA ARG A 16 18.41 -16.18 3.01
C ARG A 16 18.65 -14.99 3.94
N TYR A 17 18.83 -13.80 3.37
CA TYR A 17 19.02 -12.56 4.15
C TYR A 17 17.82 -12.25 5.04
N ASN A 18 16.58 -12.47 4.56
CA ASN A 18 15.38 -12.24 5.38
C ASN A 18 15.25 -13.28 6.50
N GLU A 19 15.55 -14.54 6.23
CA GLU A 19 15.57 -15.63 7.23
C GLU A 19 16.61 -15.36 8.33
N ASP A 20 17.84 -15.03 7.94
CA ASP A 20 18.92 -14.67 8.87
C ASP A 20 18.55 -13.47 9.74
N ASN A 21 17.90 -12.46 9.16
CA ASN A 21 17.43 -11.30 9.92
C ASN A 21 16.29 -11.63 10.89
N ALA A 22 15.34 -12.49 10.49
CA ALA A 22 14.29 -12.97 11.38
C ALA A 22 14.90 -13.72 12.57
N ALA A 23 15.81 -14.66 12.31
CA ALA A 23 16.51 -15.42 13.35
C ALA A 23 17.31 -14.51 14.28
N ARG A 24 18.07 -13.55 13.74
CA ARG A 24 18.87 -12.58 14.52
C ARG A 24 18.01 -11.71 15.44
N LEU A 25 16.77 -11.41 15.04
CA LEU A 25 15.81 -10.64 15.83
C LEU A 25 14.94 -11.52 16.75
N GLY A 26 15.21 -12.83 16.81
CA GLY A 26 14.52 -13.78 17.70
C GLY A 26 13.20 -14.33 17.17
N PHE A 27 12.92 -14.16 15.87
CA PHE A 27 11.73 -14.73 15.23
C PHE A 27 12.05 -16.07 14.58
N LYS A 28 11.12 -17.02 14.66
CA LYS A 28 11.27 -18.32 14.01
C LYS A 28 11.03 -18.26 12.51
N LYS A 29 10.22 -17.29 12.07
CA LYS A 29 9.82 -17.11 10.67
C LYS A 29 9.90 -15.66 10.24
N VAL A 30 10.14 -15.45 8.94
CA VAL A 30 10.06 -14.11 8.31
C VAL A 30 8.65 -13.53 8.45
N SER A 31 7.60 -14.33 8.24
CA SER A 31 6.20 -13.90 8.40
C SER A 31 5.91 -13.35 9.81
N GLN A 32 6.44 -13.99 10.85
CA GLN A 32 6.33 -13.53 12.24
C GLN A 32 7.04 -12.19 12.47
N LEU A 33 8.25 -12.03 11.92
CA LEU A 33 8.97 -10.75 11.96
C LEU A 33 8.16 -9.65 11.26
N LYS A 34 7.62 -9.91 10.07
CA LYS A 34 6.81 -8.93 9.32
C LYS A 34 5.52 -8.56 10.06
N LEU A 35 4.85 -9.51 10.69
CA LEU A 35 3.72 -9.25 11.58
C LEU A 35 4.10 -8.36 12.77
N ALA A 36 5.24 -8.61 13.41
CA ALA A 36 5.71 -7.76 14.51
C ALA A 36 5.99 -6.32 14.05
N VAL A 37 6.58 -6.14 12.86
CA VAL A 37 6.76 -4.82 12.25
C VAL A 37 5.41 -4.15 11.96
N ALA A 38 4.45 -4.87 11.40
CA ALA A 38 3.10 -4.36 11.14
C ALA A 38 2.40 -3.87 12.43
N LYS A 39 2.51 -4.64 13.51
CA LYS A 39 1.98 -4.26 14.84
C LYS A 39 2.65 -3.02 15.39
N ASN A 40 3.98 -2.92 15.31
CA ASN A 40 4.72 -1.73 15.75
C ASN A 40 4.31 -0.47 14.96
N ILE A 41 4.11 -0.58 13.64
CA ILE A 41 3.61 0.52 12.81
C ILE A 41 2.20 0.92 13.28
N LYS A 42 1.32 -0.04 13.51
CA LYS A 42 -0.03 0.21 14.02
C LYS A 42 -0.02 0.90 15.38
N GLU A 43 0.80 0.44 16.31
CA GLU A 43 0.95 1.06 17.64
C GLU A 43 1.50 2.48 17.55
N TYR A 44 2.49 2.72 16.69
CA TYR A 44 3.02 4.05 16.42
C TYR A 44 1.93 5.01 15.90
N THR A 45 1.14 4.58 14.91
CA THR A 45 0.03 5.38 14.40
C THR A 45 -1.04 5.60 15.46
N LEU A 46 -1.46 4.56 16.20
CA LEU A 46 -2.41 4.67 17.32
C LEU A 46 -1.96 5.73 18.35
N GLY A 47 -0.67 5.80 18.63
CA GLY A 47 -0.05 6.75 19.57
C GLY A 47 -0.04 8.21 19.11
N GLY A 48 -0.43 8.52 17.87
CA GLY A 48 -0.37 9.86 17.29
C GLY A 48 0.61 10.01 16.14
N GLY A 49 1.27 8.92 15.73
CA GLY A 49 2.16 8.89 14.58
C GLY A 49 1.44 9.08 13.25
N PHE A 50 2.21 9.44 12.23
CA PHE A 50 1.75 9.52 10.85
C PHE A 50 2.32 8.35 10.04
N LEU A 51 1.46 7.64 9.31
CA LEU A 51 1.84 6.58 8.39
C LEU A 51 1.57 6.99 6.95
N PHE A 52 2.59 6.94 6.10
CA PHE A 52 2.41 6.97 4.66
C PHE A 52 2.96 5.68 4.06
N ALA A 53 2.14 4.97 3.30
CA ALA A 53 2.53 3.72 2.65
C ALA A 53 2.14 3.75 1.16
N MET A 54 2.97 3.09 0.35
CA MET A 54 2.81 2.99 -1.09
C MET A 54 3.11 1.59 -1.60
N CYS A 55 2.75 1.32 -2.85
CA CYS A 55 3.00 0.04 -3.52
C CYS A 55 2.45 -1.11 -2.65
N SER A 56 3.19 -2.20 -2.50
CA SER A 56 2.80 -3.33 -1.63
C SER A 56 2.85 -3.05 -0.13
N GLY A 57 3.39 -1.91 0.30
CA GLY A 57 3.36 -1.53 1.71
C GLY A 57 1.94 -1.28 2.24
N THR A 58 0.98 -1.09 1.34
CA THR A 58 -0.42 -0.78 1.67
C THR A 58 -1.20 -2.04 2.04
N ASP A 59 -1.35 -2.97 1.10
CA ASP A 59 -2.07 -4.24 1.32
C ASP A 59 -1.30 -5.20 2.22
N ALA A 60 0.04 -5.31 2.11
CA ALA A 60 0.82 -6.21 2.96
C ALA A 60 0.70 -5.88 4.45
N LEU A 61 0.53 -4.59 4.79
CA LEU A 61 0.33 -4.16 6.17
C LEU A 61 -1.01 -4.68 6.71
N ASP A 62 -2.09 -4.47 5.97
CA ASP A 62 -3.43 -4.92 6.35
C ASP A 62 -3.56 -6.45 6.31
N ILE A 63 -2.94 -7.11 5.34
CA ILE A 63 -2.89 -8.58 5.25
C ILE A 63 -2.19 -9.14 6.48
N ALA A 64 -1.01 -8.62 6.85
CA ALA A 64 -0.29 -9.08 8.02
C ALA A 64 -1.13 -8.91 9.31
N LEU A 65 -1.78 -7.75 9.48
CA LEU A 65 -2.62 -7.48 10.64
C LEU A 65 -3.86 -8.38 10.70
N ALA A 66 -4.54 -8.60 9.57
CA ALA A 66 -5.71 -9.47 9.48
C ALA A 66 -5.37 -10.95 9.74
N ALA A 67 -4.15 -11.36 9.38
CA ALA A 67 -3.64 -12.71 9.56
C ALA A 67 -2.95 -12.93 10.92
N GLU A 68 -3.05 -12.01 11.88
CA GLU A 68 -2.40 -12.16 13.18
C GLU A 68 -2.84 -13.45 13.89
N GLY A 69 -1.88 -14.33 14.17
CA GLY A 69 -2.11 -15.64 14.79
C GLY A 69 -2.37 -16.77 13.80
N LEU A 70 -2.36 -16.48 12.50
CA LEU A 70 -2.46 -17.45 11.42
C LEU A 70 -1.11 -17.57 10.70
N ASP A 71 -0.91 -18.72 10.08
CA ASP A 71 0.11 -18.90 9.05
C ASP A 71 -0.53 -18.81 7.67
N ILE A 72 -0.10 -17.82 6.89
CA ILE A 72 -0.59 -17.57 5.52
C ILE A 72 0.52 -17.76 4.47
N CYS A 73 1.71 -18.17 4.90
CA CYS A 73 2.81 -18.50 4.00
C CYS A 73 2.66 -19.97 3.58
N GLU A 74 2.57 -20.19 2.28
CA GLU A 74 2.52 -21.52 1.71
C GLU A 74 3.93 -22.13 1.57
N ALA A 75 4.01 -23.47 1.52
CA ALA A 75 5.26 -24.22 1.62
C ALA A 75 6.36 -23.85 0.62
N MET A 76 6.01 -23.29 -0.53
CA MET A 76 7.02 -22.84 -1.51
C MET A 76 7.79 -21.59 -1.05
N TYR A 77 7.32 -20.89 -0.02
CA TYR A 77 7.94 -19.66 0.49
C TYR A 77 8.85 -19.89 1.69
N ASP A 78 8.44 -20.72 2.66
CA ASP A 78 9.18 -20.94 3.91
C ASP A 78 9.30 -22.43 4.33
N GLY A 79 8.85 -23.36 3.47
CA GLY A 79 9.15 -24.78 3.59
C GLY A 79 8.24 -25.60 4.50
N ASP A 80 7.21 -25.01 5.11
CA ASP A 80 6.23 -25.72 5.93
C ASP A 80 4.76 -25.45 5.51
N GLY A 81 3.81 -25.99 6.27
CA GLY A 81 2.39 -25.86 5.93
C GLY A 81 1.78 -24.55 6.41
N SER A 82 0.80 -24.04 5.66
CA SER A 82 -0.04 -22.90 6.07
C SER A 82 -1.19 -23.34 6.98
N THR A 83 -1.86 -22.36 7.61
CA THR A 83 -3.05 -22.63 8.42
C THR A 83 -4.23 -23.04 7.52
N PRO A 84 -4.85 -24.22 7.73
CA PRO A 84 -5.96 -24.65 6.88
C PRO A 84 -7.09 -23.62 6.87
N ASN A 85 -7.55 -23.27 5.68
CA ASN A 85 -8.63 -22.30 5.44
C ASN A 85 -8.38 -20.94 6.11
N TYR A 86 -7.16 -20.40 6.07
CA TYR A 86 -6.86 -19.09 6.69
C TYR A 86 -7.74 -17.95 6.16
N ASN A 87 -8.18 -17.99 4.89
CA ASN A 87 -9.05 -16.97 4.30
C ASN A 87 -10.38 -16.79 5.07
N SER A 88 -10.94 -17.85 5.67
CA SER A 88 -12.16 -17.75 6.47
C SER A 88 -11.92 -17.31 7.92
N LYS A 89 -10.64 -17.12 8.31
CA LYS A 89 -10.21 -16.81 9.67
C LYS A 89 -9.58 -15.42 9.80
N LEU A 90 -9.45 -14.68 8.69
CA LEU A 90 -8.90 -13.32 8.70
C LEU A 90 -9.75 -12.39 9.55
N ASP A 91 -9.09 -11.57 10.38
CA ASP A 91 -9.75 -10.58 11.23
C ASP A 91 -9.56 -9.16 10.68
N TYR A 92 -10.50 -8.72 9.87
CA TYR A 92 -10.48 -7.37 9.27
C TYR A 92 -10.68 -6.24 10.28
N SER A 93 -11.08 -6.53 11.53
CA SER A 93 -11.15 -5.47 12.56
C SER A 93 -9.77 -4.90 12.89
N LYS A 94 -8.70 -5.64 12.59
CA LYS A 94 -7.31 -5.27 12.87
C LYS A 94 -6.67 -4.37 11.81
N THR A 95 -7.27 -4.25 10.63
CA THR A 95 -6.69 -3.54 9.48
C THR A 95 -6.93 -2.02 9.54
N PHE A 96 -6.15 -1.26 8.77
CA PHE A 96 -6.34 0.17 8.58
C PHE A 96 -7.47 0.46 7.59
N ALA A 97 -7.35 -0.06 6.36
CA ALA A 97 -8.12 0.42 5.22
C ALA A 97 -9.06 -0.63 4.64
N PHE A 98 -8.68 -1.91 4.69
CA PHE A 98 -9.35 -2.94 3.90
C PHE A 98 -10.15 -3.93 4.73
N THR A 99 -11.24 -4.45 4.16
CA THR A 99 -12.13 -5.45 4.76
C THR A 99 -12.59 -6.44 3.70
N ASP A 100 -12.98 -7.64 4.14
CA ASP A 100 -13.63 -8.68 3.31
C ASP A 100 -12.82 -9.12 2.07
N PHE A 101 -11.52 -8.87 2.05
CA PHE A 101 -10.63 -9.28 0.98
C PHE A 101 -10.24 -10.75 1.13
N THR A 102 -9.89 -11.40 0.02
CA THR A 102 -9.36 -12.77 0.05
C THR A 102 -7.93 -12.79 -0.45
N LEU A 103 -7.09 -13.58 0.20
CA LEU A 103 -5.71 -13.83 -0.21
C LEU A 103 -5.67 -14.77 -1.41
N LYS A 104 -4.78 -14.46 -2.35
CA LYS A 104 -4.47 -15.30 -3.50
C LYS A 104 -3.49 -16.38 -3.06
N THR A 105 -3.85 -17.63 -3.31
CA THR A 105 -3.05 -18.80 -2.90
C THR A 105 -2.21 -19.37 -4.04
N ASN A 106 -2.45 -18.90 -5.27
CA ASN A 106 -1.75 -19.34 -6.46
C ASN A 106 -0.37 -18.66 -6.53
N PRO A 107 0.76 -19.38 -6.38
CA PRO A 107 2.09 -18.78 -6.38
C PRO A 107 2.53 -18.23 -7.75
N TYR A 108 1.76 -18.53 -8.80
CA TYR A 108 1.93 -18.01 -10.15
C TYR A 108 1.21 -16.68 -10.36
N GLU A 109 0.27 -16.30 -9.47
CA GLU A 109 -0.31 -14.96 -9.46
C GLU A 109 0.68 -13.95 -8.87
N TYR A 110 0.62 -12.73 -9.38
CA TYR A 110 1.49 -11.67 -8.92
C TYR A 110 0.91 -10.96 -7.69
N GLU A 111 -0.41 -10.76 -7.69
CA GLU A 111 -1.19 -10.10 -6.67
C GLU A 111 -1.34 -10.97 -5.40
N PHE A 112 -1.30 -10.32 -4.23
CA PHE A 112 -1.40 -11.01 -2.94
C PHE A 112 -2.86 -11.25 -2.50
N SER A 113 -3.78 -10.40 -2.94
CA SER A 113 -5.17 -10.41 -2.48
C SER A 113 -6.09 -9.76 -3.49
N THR A 114 -7.38 -9.83 -3.24
CA THR A 114 -8.40 -9.11 -4.00
C THR A 114 -8.41 -7.60 -3.76
N ILE A 115 -7.61 -7.07 -2.82
CA ILE A 115 -7.45 -5.63 -2.61
C ILE A 115 -6.93 -4.96 -3.89
N ASP A 116 -5.90 -5.55 -4.50
CA ASP A 116 -5.31 -5.01 -5.72
C ASP A 116 -6.24 -5.21 -6.92
N ALA A 117 -6.47 -4.14 -7.65
CA ALA A 117 -7.26 -4.14 -8.87
C ALA A 117 -6.42 -4.16 -10.16
N THR A 118 -5.09 -4.40 -10.09
CA THR A 118 -4.23 -4.52 -11.30
C THR A 118 -4.86 -5.42 -12.37
N VAL A 119 -5.24 -6.63 -12.00
CA VAL A 119 -5.88 -7.62 -12.89
C VAL A 119 -7.36 -7.78 -12.55
N PRO A 120 -8.30 -7.68 -13.52
CA PRO A 120 -8.09 -7.40 -14.95
C PRO A 120 -8.11 -5.91 -15.32
N VAL A 121 -8.34 -5.01 -14.36
CA VAL A 121 -8.74 -3.61 -14.63
C VAL A 121 -7.65 -2.87 -15.41
N HIS A 122 -6.43 -2.81 -14.88
CA HIS A 122 -5.36 -2.02 -15.48
C HIS A 122 -4.74 -2.68 -16.71
N VAL A 123 -4.65 -4.01 -16.71
CA VAL A 123 -4.11 -4.79 -17.86
C VAL A 123 -4.95 -4.60 -19.13
N THR A 124 -6.25 -4.39 -18.98
CA THR A 124 -7.16 -4.20 -20.13
C THR A 124 -7.48 -2.73 -20.41
N THR A 125 -6.96 -1.81 -19.60
CA THR A 125 -7.20 -0.36 -19.76
C THR A 125 -6.05 0.30 -20.54
N PRO A 126 -6.36 1.03 -21.64
CA PRO A 126 -5.37 1.85 -22.32
C PRO A 126 -4.74 2.89 -21.38
N GLN A 127 -3.43 3.07 -21.42
CA GLN A 127 -2.68 3.96 -20.52
C GLN A 127 -3.22 5.40 -20.49
N ASN A 128 -3.68 5.93 -21.62
CA ASN A 128 -4.25 7.27 -21.69
C ASN A 128 -5.60 7.42 -20.95
N LEU A 129 -6.26 6.32 -20.62
CA LEU A 129 -7.48 6.26 -19.82
C LEU A 129 -7.22 5.82 -18.37
N ASP A 130 -6.04 5.27 -18.10
CA ASP A 130 -5.56 4.92 -16.76
C ASP A 130 -5.04 6.17 -16.03
N ASN A 131 -5.98 7.04 -15.65
CA ASN A 131 -5.74 8.22 -14.84
C ASN A 131 -6.64 8.16 -13.60
N PHE A 132 -6.40 9.01 -12.61
CA PHE A 132 -7.30 9.18 -11.47
C PHE A 132 -7.46 10.66 -11.11
N THR A 133 -8.63 11.00 -10.59
CA THR A 133 -9.00 12.37 -10.23
C THR A 133 -8.91 12.54 -8.73
N LEU A 134 -8.27 13.62 -8.29
CA LEU A 134 -8.23 14.04 -6.90
C LEU A 134 -9.52 14.75 -6.50
N PHE A 135 -9.96 14.52 -5.28
CA PHE A 135 -11.12 15.20 -4.72
C PHE A 135 -10.72 16.57 -4.15
N ASP A 136 -11.63 17.53 -4.29
CA ASP A 136 -11.51 18.84 -3.65
C ASP A 136 -12.14 18.80 -2.26
N PHE A 137 -11.40 19.28 -1.27
CA PHE A 137 -11.79 19.27 0.14
C PHE A 137 -11.88 20.69 0.68
N SER A 138 -12.78 20.90 1.66
CA SER A 138 -12.93 22.22 2.26
C SER A 138 -11.73 22.56 3.13
N ALA A 139 -10.96 23.58 2.76
CA ALA A 139 -9.83 24.05 3.59
C ALA A 139 -10.23 24.50 5.02
N LYS A 140 -11.53 24.74 5.24
CA LYS A 140 -12.08 25.12 6.55
C LYS A 140 -12.39 23.91 7.43
N TRP A 141 -12.93 22.85 6.85
CA TRP A 141 -13.47 21.71 7.59
C TRP A 141 -12.57 20.48 7.50
N ASP A 142 -11.91 20.30 6.36
CA ASP A 142 -11.17 19.11 5.96
C ASP A 142 -9.69 19.46 5.75
N ILE A 143 -9.08 20.14 6.73
CA ILE A 143 -7.74 20.73 6.62
C ILE A 143 -6.68 19.70 6.16
N VAL A 144 -6.70 18.49 6.72
CA VAL A 144 -5.73 17.42 6.40
C VAL A 144 -5.86 16.96 4.95
N PRO A 145 -7.01 16.44 4.47
CA PRO A 145 -7.13 16.01 3.08
C PRO A 145 -7.00 17.19 2.09
N THR A 146 -7.36 18.43 2.44
CA THR A 146 -7.05 19.60 1.60
C THR A 146 -5.54 19.77 1.37
N MET A 147 -4.72 19.63 2.43
CA MET A 147 -3.25 19.72 2.28
C MET A 147 -2.69 18.52 1.51
N LEU A 148 -3.19 17.31 1.80
CA LEU A 148 -2.74 16.08 1.15
C LEU A 148 -3.07 16.05 -0.35
N CYS A 149 -4.20 16.64 -0.76
CA CYS A 149 -4.62 16.76 -2.16
C CYS A 149 -4.12 18.03 -2.86
N GLN A 150 -3.36 18.90 -2.20
CA GLN A 150 -2.90 20.14 -2.82
C GLN A 150 -1.99 19.86 -4.03
N ASN A 151 -2.52 20.10 -5.23
CA ASN A 151 -1.83 19.80 -6.47
C ASN A 151 -2.13 20.84 -7.56
N HIS A 152 -1.22 20.96 -8.53
CA HIS A 152 -1.40 21.84 -9.69
C HIS A 152 -2.21 21.18 -10.81
N LYS A 153 -2.53 19.88 -10.67
CA LYS A 153 -3.45 19.14 -11.53
C LYS A 153 -4.43 18.35 -10.66
N GLN A 154 -5.69 18.28 -11.08
CA GLN A 154 -6.68 17.41 -10.46
C GLN A 154 -6.68 16.01 -11.10
N LEU A 155 -6.41 15.91 -12.40
CA LEU A 155 -6.26 14.64 -13.10
C LEU A 155 -4.79 14.21 -13.10
N ILE A 156 -4.51 13.06 -12.49
CA ILE A 156 -3.18 12.50 -12.31
C ILE A 156 -3.08 11.22 -13.13
N LYS A 157 -1.94 11.02 -13.81
CA LYS A 157 -1.69 9.77 -14.53
C LYS A 157 -1.61 8.59 -13.57
N GLY A 158 -2.20 7.47 -13.95
CA GLY A 158 -1.99 6.18 -13.31
C GLY A 158 -0.55 5.71 -13.52
N PHE A 159 -0.14 4.76 -12.69
CA PHE A 159 1.17 4.13 -12.73
C PHE A 159 1.12 2.86 -11.88
N TYR A 160 1.80 1.83 -12.35
CA TYR A 160 1.73 0.49 -11.76
C TYR A 160 2.55 0.43 -10.48
N GLY A 161 2.27 -0.61 -9.70
CA GLY A 161 3.09 -1.04 -8.60
C GLY A 161 2.84 -2.51 -8.32
N GLN A 162 3.37 -3.01 -7.20
CA GLN A 162 2.94 -4.32 -6.69
C GLN A 162 1.47 -4.33 -6.31
N THR A 163 0.96 -3.18 -5.84
CA THR A 163 -0.47 -2.89 -5.68
C THR A 163 -0.76 -1.67 -6.54
N THR A 164 -1.36 -1.87 -7.71
CA THR A 164 -1.57 -0.78 -8.67
C THR A 164 -2.73 0.09 -8.23
N SER A 165 -3.84 -0.48 -7.77
CA SER A 165 -4.95 0.30 -7.24
C SER A 165 -5.82 -0.53 -6.32
N PHE A 166 -6.77 0.13 -5.64
CA PHE A 166 -7.61 -0.52 -4.67
C PHE A 166 -9.01 -0.76 -5.23
N ASN A 167 -9.46 -2.00 -5.20
CA ASN A 167 -10.85 -2.36 -5.43
C ASN A 167 -11.73 -1.72 -4.35
N LYS A 168 -12.60 -0.76 -4.73
CA LYS A 168 -13.40 0.02 -3.76
C LYS A 168 -14.29 -0.83 -2.86
N GLN A 169 -14.73 -2.00 -3.34
CA GLN A 169 -15.58 -2.90 -2.57
C GLN A 169 -14.91 -3.45 -1.30
N TYR A 170 -13.57 -3.50 -1.26
CA TYR A 170 -12.82 -3.98 -0.11
C TYR A 170 -12.32 -2.82 0.77
N ILE A 171 -12.64 -1.57 0.45
CA ILE A 171 -12.30 -0.41 1.27
C ILE A 171 -13.35 -0.26 2.37
N LYS A 172 -12.92 -0.12 3.63
CA LYS A 172 -13.83 0.12 4.76
C LYS A 172 -14.61 1.42 4.55
N LYS A 173 -15.86 1.45 5.03
CA LYS A 173 -16.80 2.56 4.78
C LYS A 173 -16.37 3.90 5.39
N ASP A 174 -15.59 3.87 6.46
CA ASP A 174 -15.06 5.03 7.18
C ASP A 174 -13.73 5.56 6.59
N VAL A 175 -13.18 4.88 5.58
CA VAL A 175 -11.98 5.33 4.87
C VAL A 175 -12.34 6.43 3.89
N LEU A 176 -11.58 7.53 3.94
CA LEU A 176 -11.74 8.63 3.02
C LEU A 176 -11.02 8.34 1.70
N ILE A 177 -11.76 8.31 0.60
CA ILE A 177 -11.19 8.28 -0.74
C ILE A 177 -10.83 9.72 -1.15
N MET A 178 -9.54 9.95 -1.40
CA MET A 178 -9.00 11.25 -1.81
C MET A 178 -8.69 11.32 -3.31
N GLY A 179 -8.50 10.16 -3.97
CA GLY A 179 -8.30 10.08 -5.41
C GLY A 179 -8.77 8.74 -5.97
N GLU A 180 -9.50 8.79 -7.09
CA GLU A 180 -10.13 7.63 -7.70
C GLU A 180 -10.22 7.72 -9.22
N ASN A 181 -10.41 6.56 -9.85
CA ASN A 181 -10.96 6.48 -11.18
C ASN A 181 -12.39 5.94 -11.08
N LYS A 182 -13.37 6.81 -11.34
CA LYS A 182 -14.79 6.47 -11.21
C LYS A 182 -15.24 5.45 -12.25
N SER A 183 -14.78 5.54 -13.50
CA SER A 183 -15.18 4.61 -14.58
C SER A 183 -14.62 3.20 -14.37
N LEU A 184 -13.44 3.09 -13.75
CA LEU A 184 -12.82 1.81 -13.43
C LEU A 184 -13.26 1.26 -12.05
N ASN A 185 -14.04 2.03 -11.28
CA ASN A 185 -14.47 1.69 -9.92
C ASN A 185 -13.31 1.36 -8.95
N ILE A 186 -12.20 2.09 -9.05
CA ILE A 186 -11.00 1.90 -8.22
C ILE A 186 -10.66 3.18 -7.45
N ALA A 187 -10.02 3.02 -6.30
CA ALA A 187 -9.37 4.11 -5.59
C ALA A 187 -7.85 4.00 -5.75
N ARG A 188 -7.16 5.14 -5.71
CA ARG A 188 -5.69 5.22 -5.84
C ARG A 188 -5.06 5.88 -4.62
N TYR A 189 -5.80 6.77 -3.97
CA TYR A 189 -5.29 7.58 -2.87
C TYR A 189 -6.36 7.66 -1.78
N ILE A 190 -6.06 7.09 -0.60
CA ILE A 190 -7.01 6.93 0.50
C ILE A 190 -6.38 7.33 1.82
N HIS A 191 -7.20 7.79 2.75
CA HIS A 191 -6.76 8.34 4.03
C HIS A 191 -7.72 7.97 5.15
N GLY A 192 -7.18 7.91 6.37
CA GLY A 192 -7.99 7.73 7.56
C GLY A 192 -7.24 8.11 8.83
N THR A 193 -7.93 7.91 9.95
CA THR A 193 -7.37 8.06 11.29
C THR A 193 -7.28 6.70 11.96
N MET A 194 -6.38 6.59 12.93
CA MET A 194 -6.24 5.39 13.77
C MET A 194 -5.80 5.86 15.15
N GLY A 195 -6.68 5.75 16.14
CA GLY A 195 -6.43 6.31 17.47
C GLY A 195 -6.18 7.82 17.41
N LYS A 196 -5.00 8.25 17.85
CA LYS A 196 -4.60 9.67 17.83
C LYS A 196 -3.86 10.08 16.55
N GLY A 197 -3.48 9.14 15.71
CA GLY A 197 -2.69 9.38 14.51
C GLY A 197 -3.52 9.32 13.22
N THR A 198 -2.82 9.51 12.11
CA THR A 198 -3.41 9.47 10.78
C THR A 198 -2.56 8.62 9.84
N TRP A 199 -3.19 8.11 8.79
CA TRP A 199 -2.52 7.27 7.81
C TRP A 199 -3.02 7.59 6.41
N THR A 200 -2.14 7.42 5.43
CA THR A 200 -2.45 7.62 4.01
C THR A 200 -1.83 6.50 3.19
N PHE A 201 -2.64 5.86 2.35
CA PHE A 201 -2.20 4.87 1.38
C PHE A 201 -2.30 5.44 -0.03
N TYR A 202 -1.21 5.35 -0.79
CA TYR A 202 -1.15 5.79 -2.19
C TYR A 202 -0.63 4.66 -3.07
N SER A 203 -1.48 4.15 -3.96
CA SER A 203 -1.17 2.99 -4.77
C SER A 203 -0.19 3.30 -5.91
N GLY A 204 0.41 2.25 -6.47
CA GLY A 204 1.47 2.35 -7.47
C GLY A 204 2.87 2.57 -6.87
N HIS A 205 3.88 2.58 -7.74
CA HIS A 205 5.29 2.66 -7.36
C HIS A 205 5.94 3.99 -7.74
N ASP A 206 6.12 4.27 -9.03
CA ASP A 206 6.77 5.47 -9.54
C ASP A 206 5.77 6.30 -10.36
N PRO A 207 5.44 7.53 -9.96
CA PRO A 207 4.46 8.33 -10.68
C PRO A 207 4.84 8.80 -12.08
N GLU A 208 6.13 8.76 -12.44
CA GLU A 208 6.62 9.18 -13.76
C GLU A 208 7.15 8.01 -14.59
N ASP A 209 7.09 6.77 -14.07
CA ASP A 209 7.30 5.54 -14.80
C ASP A 209 6.05 4.64 -14.69
N TYR A 210 5.31 4.55 -15.80
CA TYR A 210 4.00 3.90 -15.81
C TYR A 210 4.02 2.43 -15.41
N GLN A 211 5.09 1.67 -15.71
CA GLN A 211 5.14 0.23 -15.41
C GLN A 211 6.31 -0.22 -14.54
N HIS A 212 7.42 0.53 -14.52
CA HIS A 212 8.67 0.25 -13.81
C HIS A 212 8.93 -1.24 -13.49
N LYS A 213 9.57 -1.93 -14.44
CA LYS A 213 9.89 -3.37 -14.33
C LYS A 213 11.20 -3.57 -13.57
N VAL A 214 11.36 -4.77 -13.02
CA VAL A 214 12.62 -5.18 -12.38
C VAL A 214 13.75 -5.08 -13.41
N GLY A 215 14.74 -4.24 -13.10
CA GLY A 215 15.91 -4.00 -13.96
C GLY A 215 15.83 -2.72 -14.79
N ASP A 216 14.69 -2.03 -14.81
CA ASP A 216 14.58 -0.71 -15.43
C ASP A 216 15.47 0.31 -14.67
N PRO A 217 16.07 1.29 -15.38
CA PRO A 217 16.88 2.32 -14.73
C PRO A 217 16.00 3.18 -13.80
N PRO A 218 16.60 3.79 -12.75
CA PRO A 218 15.86 4.72 -11.91
C PRO A 218 15.40 5.94 -12.71
N THR A 219 14.21 6.45 -12.40
CA THR A 219 13.66 7.66 -13.01
C THR A 219 14.56 8.87 -12.73
N ASP A 220 14.93 9.59 -13.80
CA ASP A 220 15.69 10.85 -13.67
C ASP A 220 14.75 12.00 -13.31
N LEU A 221 14.70 12.33 -12.01
CA LEU A 221 13.83 13.38 -11.48
C LEU A 221 14.10 14.77 -12.08
N ASN A 222 15.28 15.02 -12.66
CA ASN A 222 15.57 16.30 -13.32
C ASN A 222 14.67 16.53 -14.55
N LEU A 223 14.16 15.45 -15.15
CA LEU A 223 13.22 15.50 -16.29
C LEU A 223 11.77 15.76 -15.85
N HIS A 224 11.47 15.66 -14.54
CA HIS A 224 10.11 15.74 -14.00
C HIS A 224 9.95 16.80 -12.89
N PRO A 225 10.42 18.05 -13.07
CA PRO A 225 10.43 19.06 -12.00
C PRO A 225 9.02 19.47 -11.51
N ASN A 226 8.00 19.22 -12.32
CA ASN A 226 6.60 19.53 -12.03
C ASN A 226 5.72 18.26 -12.01
N SER A 227 6.26 17.11 -11.62
CA SER A 227 5.46 15.90 -11.50
C SER A 227 4.29 16.08 -10.53
N ALA A 228 3.08 15.81 -11.01
CA ALA A 228 1.88 15.89 -10.19
C ALA A 228 1.78 14.70 -9.21
N GLY A 229 2.24 13.51 -9.61
CA GLY A 229 2.21 12.33 -8.73
C GLY A 229 3.28 12.39 -7.63
N TYR A 230 4.52 12.79 -7.95
CA TYR A 230 5.55 13.00 -6.92
C TYR A 230 5.16 14.12 -5.93
N ARG A 231 4.41 15.13 -6.38
CA ARG A 231 3.87 16.15 -5.47
C ARG A 231 2.97 15.56 -4.39
N LEU A 232 2.17 14.53 -4.69
CA LEU A 232 1.33 13.86 -3.68
C LEU A 232 2.19 13.11 -2.66
N ILE A 233 3.27 12.48 -3.10
CA ILE A 233 4.25 11.85 -2.21
C ILE A 233 4.87 12.90 -1.28
N LEU A 234 5.31 14.03 -1.84
CA LEU A 234 5.89 15.14 -1.07
C LEU A 234 4.88 15.74 -0.07
N ASN A 235 3.61 15.88 -0.45
CA ASN A 235 2.57 16.35 0.46
C ASN A 235 2.49 15.46 1.71
N ASN A 236 2.62 14.13 1.58
CA ASN A 236 2.63 13.21 2.71
C ASN A 236 3.91 13.29 3.55
N ILE A 237 5.08 13.45 2.92
CA ILE A 237 6.35 13.55 3.64
C ILE A 237 6.45 14.87 4.41
N LEU A 238 5.91 15.96 3.85
CA LEU A 238 5.99 17.30 4.45
C LEU A 238 4.84 17.58 5.42
N PHE A 239 3.70 16.91 5.29
CA PHE A 239 2.54 17.10 6.17
C PHE A 239 2.85 16.96 7.67
N PRO A 240 3.59 15.93 8.15
CA PRO A 240 3.94 15.82 9.57
C PRO A 240 4.79 16.97 10.10
N ALA A 241 5.53 17.67 9.24
CA ALA A 241 6.33 18.82 9.61
C ALA A 241 5.49 20.11 9.76
N ALA A 242 4.23 20.12 9.33
CA ALA A 242 3.32 21.24 9.48
C ALA A 242 2.92 21.44 10.95
N LYS A 243 3.70 22.25 11.69
CA LYS A 243 3.36 22.64 13.06
C LYS A 243 2.03 23.40 13.07
N LYS A 244 1.03 22.90 13.81
CA LYS A 244 -0.18 23.68 14.11
C LYS A 244 0.24 24.97 14.82
N LYS A 245 -0.05 26.13 14.22
CA LYS A 245 0.02 27.41 14.95
C LYS A 245 -0.95 27.32 16.13
N LYS A 246 -0.47 27.60 17.34
CA LYS A 246 -1.35 27.75 18.50
C LYS A 246 -2.36 28.84 18.18
N GLN A 247 -3.65 28.51 18.21
CA GLN A 247 -4.69 29.52 18.13
C GLN A 247 -4.52 30.44 19.34
N LYS A 248 -4.55 31.76 19.13
CA LYS A 248 -4.63 32.70 20.24
C LYS A 248 -6.02 32.56 20.84
N THR A 249 -6.08 32.05 22.07
CA THR A 249 -7.23 32.26 22.97
C THR A 249 -7.21 33.69 23.47
#